data_AF-A0AAJ3CE59-F1
#
_entry.id   AF-A0AAJ3CE59-F1
#
_cell.length_a   1.000
_cell.length_b   1.000
_cell.length_c   1.000
_cell.angle_alpha   90.00
_cell.angle_beta   90.00
_cell.angle_gamma   90.00
#
_symmetry.space_group_name_H-M   'P 1'
#
loop_
_entity.id
_entity.type
_entity.pdbx_description
1 polymer ?
#
loop_
_entity_poly.entity_id
_entity_poly.type
_entity_poly.pdbx_seq_one_letter_code
_entity_poly.pdbx_strand_id
1 'polypeptide(L)'
;MTNSLRRLRFRSLMLIPCLLASAVAFAQSGTTAPPSVSSLDTRAFAASGQVWRSFGSNLPFASPNNWPTAGGGYFNSRFAPGEWKINRTTAPTLKPAWTLTTTGDISATPSVEGGTLYVPDWGGTLYSVDTQSGKPNWQAKLSDYTGNANSVTRNTPAISGKSIIVGDQASGTVMAIDKKTGKLLWSSVAESNPQARITSSPVIYGNRIYVGVSSGDWGNLAANHTFSFRGSVVALDLNTGKKVWQFYNVPEGYTGASVWGQVAIDPISRRLYFGTGNNYNIPASVGNCVSNARSYRGSELTVQDELNCMAPDNYVDSVVALNLDTGKLAWADRAQGYDAWNLSCIVAPTNGLCPNTQATNLTGPDYDFGGAGVQLFTVWRDGKPQQLVGAGQKSGIYWAFDARTGAKVWSTQVGPGGTTGGVEWGTAFDPYKSQVYVAINNSSNATYTLGPDNTVSHNGGSWAALDAATGKIKWQVKVPGVNSVNPNVPAGGQGSLTVSPNLLYAGSMAGNMVALDTDTGATLWNYNATGSVISSPAVVDGALYWGAGYGRFNFGTAATSNQLIKFVPDSGAAK
;
A
#
# COMPACT_ATOMS: atom_id res chain seq x y z
N MET A 1 -5.24 69.81 44.11
CA MET A 1 -3.89 69.25 44.24
C MET A 1 -3.73 68.22 43.12
N THR A 2 -3.47 68.67 41.87
CA THR A 2 -2.16 68.69 41.17
C THR A 2 -1.53 67.30 41.07
N ASN A 3 -1.12 66.73 39.93
CA ASN A 3 -0.99 67.07 38.50
C ASN A 3 -0.82 65.69 37.77
N SER A 4 -1.17 65.47 36.50
CA SER A 4 -0.45 65.97 35.31
C SER A 4 -1.31 65.72 34.04
N LEU A 5 -1.61 66.77 33.24
CA LEU A 5 -0.97 67.17 31.96
C LEU A 5 -1.29 66.23 30.77
N ARG A 6 -1.65 66.61 29.54
CA ARG A 6 -2.09 67.84 28.80
C ARG A 6 -2.46 67.30 27.38
N ARG A 7 -3.68 67.47 26.83
CA ARG A 7 -4.08 68.40 25.72
C ARG A 7 -2.95 68.67 24.67
N LEU A 8 -3.13 68.67 23.34
CA LEU A 8 -4.22 69.22 22.51
C LEU A 8 -4.06 68.88 21.00
N ARG A 9 -5.20 68.72 20.31
CA ARG A 9 -5.64 69.01 18.91
C ARG A 9 -4.68 69.22 17.71
N PHE A 10 -5.13 68.61 16.60
CA PHE A 10 -4.88 68.81 15.16
C PHE A 10 -4.79 70.26 14.67
N ARG A 11 -3.92 70.49 13.66
CA ARG A 11 -4.17 71.35 12.48
C ARG A 11 -3.25 70.95 11.31
N SER A 12 -3.86 70.89 10.12
CA SER A 12 -3.24 70.64 8.82
C SER A 12 -2.47 71.85 8.29
N LEU A 13 -1.39 71.62 7.53
CA LEU A 13 -0.85 72.57 6.56
C LEU A 13 -0.31 71.82 5.32
N MET A 14 -0.73 72.27 4.14
CA MET A 14 -0.16 71.98 2.82
C MET A 14 1.07 72.87 2.57
N LEU A 15 2.08 72.37 1.85
CA LEU A 15 2.71 72.99 0.65
C LEU A 15 3.87 72.09 0.14
N ILE A 16 3.74 71.43 -1.04
CA ILE A 16 4.40 71.64 -2.36
C ILE A 16 5.96 71.75 -2.37
N PRO A 17 6.64 71.54 -3.51
CA PRO A 17 7.36 70.34 -3.91
C PRO A 17 8.89 70.54 -3.95
N CYS A 18 9.68 69.47 -3.93
CA CYS A 18 11.00 69.55 -4.55
C CYS A 18 11.39 68.21 -5.15
N LEU A 19 11.30 68.16 -6.48
CA LEU A 19 11.95 67.15 -7.29
C LEU A 19 13.45 67.19 -7.04
N LEU A 20 14.02 66.04 -6.69
CA LEU A 20 15.36 65.68 -7.09
C LEU A 20 15.32 64.20 -7.47
N ALA A 21 15.28 63.99 -8.78
CA ALA A 21 15.43 62.69 -9.40
C ALA A 21 16.78 62.09 -9.01
N SER A 22 16.72 60.96 -8.32
CA SER A 22 17.79 59.98 -8.32
C SER A 22 17.11 58.64 -8.55
N ALA A 23 17.27 58.10 -9.76
CA ALA A 23 16.83 56.76 -10.08
C ALA A 23 17.62 55.78 -9.21
N VAL A 24 17.00 55.32 -8.13
CA VAL A 24 17.34 54.07 -7.48
C VAL A 24 16.11 53.20 -7.63
N ALA A 25 16.23 52.15 -8.43
CA ALA A 25 15.26 51.09 -8.51
C ALA A 25 15.14 50.50 -7.09
N PHE A 26 14.11 50.92 -6.35
CA PHE A 26 13.63 50.14 -5.23
C PHE A 26 13.09 48.85 -5.83
N ALA A 27 13.90 47.80 -5.75
CA ALA A 27 13.37 46.45 -5.67
C ALA A 27 12.34 46.49 -4.54
N GLN A 28 11.06 46.58 -4.91
CA GLN A 28 10.00 46.19 -4.01
C GLN A 28 10.34 44.75 -3.64
N SER A 29 10.80 44.57 -2.41
CA SER A 29 10.73 43.29 -1.73
C SER A 29 9.26 42.96 -1.56
N GLY A 30 8.64 42.57 -2.67
CA GLY A 30 7.44 41.76 -2.66
C GLY A 30 7.86 40.46 -2.02
N THR A 31 7.71 40.38 -0.70
CA THR A 31 7.54 39.11 -0.03
C THR A 31 6.22 38.55 -0.53
N THR A 32 6.24 38.00 -1.74
CA THR A 32 5.26 37.00 -2.12
C THR A 32 5.49 35.87 -1.13
N ALA A 33 4.64 35.79 -0.11
CA ALA A 33 4.50 34.55 0.62
C ALA A 33 4.37 33.45 -0.45
N PRO A 34 5.16 32.36 -0.37
CA PRO A 34 4.99 31.26 -1.30
C PRO A 34 3.50 30.89 -1.26
N PRO A 35 2.86 30.65 -2.42
CA PRO A 35 1.45 30.31 -2.43
C PRO A 35 1.25 29.17 -1.43
N SER A 36 0.35 29.38 -0.46
CA SER A 36 -0.12 28.30 0.38
C SER A 36 -0.60 27.22 -0.57
N VAL A 37 0.07 26.07 -0.59
CA VAL A 37 -0.36 24.90 -1.37
C VAL A 37 -1.66 24.42 -0.72
N SER A 38 -2.78 25.06 -1.09
CA SER A 38 -4.09 24.85 -0.50
C SER A 38 -4.86 23.73 -1.21
N SER A 39 -4.23 23.00 -2.14
CA SER A 39 -4.89 21.91 -2.85
C SER A 39 -3.97 20.72 -3.07
N LEU A 40 -4.51 19.56 -2.70
CA LEU A 40 -4.04 18.20 -3.03
C LEU A 40 -4.25 17.88 -4.51
N ASP A 41 -4.09 18.85 -5.40
CA ASP A 41 -4.15 18.59 -6.82
C ASP A 41 -2.89 17.79 -7.18
N THR A 42 -3.01 16.47 -7.10
CA THR A 42 -1.95 15.52 -7.41
C THR A 42 -1.44 15.70 -8.83
N ARG A 43 -2.28 16.24 -9.74
CA ARG A 43 -1.93 16.55 -11.12
C ARG A 43 -1.09 17.82 -11.20
N ALA A 44 -1.50 18.91 -10.56
CA ALA A 44 -0.70 20.13 -10.47
C ALA A 44 0.62 19.90 -9.71
N PHE A 45 0.58 19.09 -8.64
CA PHE A 45 1.75 18.72 -7.85
C PHE A 45 2.78 17.97 -8.71
N ALA A 46 2.35 16.91 -9.38
CA ALA A 46 3.23 16.13 -10.22
C ALA A 46 3.74 16.99 -11.41
N ALA A 47 2.87 17.80 -12.05
CA ALA A 47 3.22 18.55 -13.27
C ALA A 47 4.18 19.71 -13.00
N SER A 48 4.16 20.25 -11.78
CA SER A 48 4.98 21.42 -11.43
C SER A 48 6.48 21.13 -11.38
N GLY A 49 6.92 19.88 -11.17
CA GLY A 49 8.35 19.48 -11.08
C GLY A 49 9.18 20.17 -9.98
N GLN A 50 8.65 21.21 -9.32
CA GLN A 50 9.36 22.18 -8.50
C GLN A 50 8.97 22.12 -7.02
N VAL A 51 7.89 21.42 -6.67
CA VAL A 51 7.32 21.45 -5.30
C VAL A 51 7.98 20.43 -4.36
N TRP A 52 8.96 19.64 -4.82
CA TRP A 52 9.71 18.72 -3.95
C TRP A 52 10.42 19.41 -2.78
N ARG A 53 10.82 20.68 -2.96
CA ARG A 53 11.57 21.43 -1.94
C ARG A 53 10.69 21.94 -0.79
N SER A 54 9.38 22.11 -0.97
CA SER A 54 8.50 22.69 0.06
C SER A 54 8.00 21.68 1.10
N PHE A 55 8.12 20.37 0.85
CA PHE A 55 7.60 19.32 1.72
C PHE A 55 8.65 18.67 2.65
N GLY A 56 9.92 19.06 2.54
CA GLY A 56 10.99 18.47 3.32
C GLY A 56 11.13 16.96 3.04
N SER A 57 11.39 16.17 4.09
CA SER A 57 11.58 14.72 3.97
C SER A 57 10.29 13.89 3.88
N ASN A 58 9.13 14.50 4.13
CA ASN A 58 7.84 13.81 4.08
C ASN A 58 7.20 14.06 2.73
N LEU A 59 7.38 13.13 1.77
CA LEU A 59 6.87 13.29 0.42
C LEU A 59 5.60 12.45 0.16
N PRO A 60 4.61 13.01 -0.55
CA PRO A 60 3.39 12.27 -0.92
C PRO A 60 3.65 11.17 -1.95
N PHE A 61 4.73 11.29 -2.73
CA PHE A 61 5.14 10.40 -3.82
C PHE A 61 6.66 10.18 -3.79
N ALA A 62 7.15 9.26 -4.62
CA ALA A 62 8.58 9.12 -4.83
C ALA A 62 9.15 10.38 -5.50
N SER A 63 10.42 10.68 -5.20
CA SER A 63 11.18 11.76 -5.86
C SER A 63 12.14 11.17 -6.89
N PRO A 64 12.71 11.96 -7.81
CA PRO A 64 13.66 11.45 -8.80
C PRO A 64 14.82 10.62 -8.22
N ASN A 65 15.23 10.92 -6.98
CA ASN A 65 16.38 10.30 -6.31
C ASN A 65 15.99 9.39 -5.12
N ASN A 66 14.71 9.27 -4.77
CA ASN A 66 14.29 8.55 -3.57
C ASN A 66 12.94 7.84 -3.72
N TRP A 67 12.89 6.61 -3.20
CA TRP A 67 11.69 5.79 -2.98
C TRP A 67 11.67 5.36 -1.50
N PRO A 68 11.17 6.20 -0.57
CA PRO A 68 11.42 6.02 0.87
C PRO A 68 10.50 5.02 1.60
N THR A 69 9.40 4.57 0.99
CA THR A 69 8.42 3.65 1.60
C THR A 69 7.82 2.74 0.51
N ALA A 70 7.04 1.70 0.88
CA ALA A 70 6.43 0.76 -0.08
C ALA A 70 5.71 1.48 -1.23
N GLY A 71 4.86 2.44 -0.87
CA GLY A 71 4.07 3.25 -1.78
C GLY A 71 4.80 4.39 -2.51
N GLY A 72 6.11 4.55 -2.31
CA GLY A 72 6.90 5.69 -2.79
C GLY A 72 6.68 6.98 -1.99
N GLY A 73 5.63 7.06 -1.18
CA GLY A 73 5.30 8.22 -0.34
C GLY A 73 4.02 7.97 0.46
N TYR A 74 3.60 8.96 1.26
CA TYR A 74 2.50 8.77 2.21
C TYR A 74 1.10 8.70 1.59
N PHE A 75 0.93 8.91 0.27
CA PHE A 75 -0.32 8.62 -0.45
C PHE A 75 -0.45 7.18 -0.94
N ASN A 76 0.64 6.40 -0.86
CA ASN A 76 0.69 5.02 -1.36
C ASN A 76 0.27 4.88 -2.84
N SER A 77 0.56 5.89 -3.66
CA SER A 77 0.24 5.87 -5.10
C SER A 77 1.11 4.90 -5.90
N ARG A 78 2.29 4.54 -5.38
CA ARG A 78 3.30 3.72 -6.05
C ARG A 78 3.72 4.33 -7.39
N PHE A 79 3.78 5.67 -7.42
CA PHE A 79 4.10 6.45 -8.60
C PHE A 79 5.46 7.13 -8.49
N ALA A 80 6.28 7.02 -9.54
CA ALA A 80 7.52 7.77 -9.77
C ALA A 80 7.29 8.94 -10.75
N PRO A 81 6.75 10.08 -10.30
CA PRO A 81 6.39 11.21 -11.19
C PRO A 81 7.57 11.84 -11.93
N GLY A 82 8.77 11.72 -11.38
CA GLY A 82 9.99 12.31 -11.92
C GLY A 82 10.81 11.38 -12.80
N GLU A 83 10.39 10.13 -13.00
CA GLU A 83 11.09 9.18 -13.86
C GLU A 83 10.72 9.42 -15.32
N TRP A 84 11.71 9.82 -16.12
CA TRP A 84 11.57 10.04 -17.57
C TRP A 84 12.72 9.45 -18.38
N LYS A 85 13.78 8.95 -17.72
CA LYS A 85 14.90 8.27 -18.39
C LYS A 85 14.47 6.87 -18.82
N ILE A 86 13.68 6.16 -18.01
CA ILE A 86 12.96 4.95 -18.43
C ILE A 86 11.58 5.37 -18.93
N ASN A 87 11.38 5.27 -20.24
CA ASN A 87 10.16 5.68 -20.94
C ASN A 87 9.86 4.70 -22.08
N ARG A 88 8.86 4.98 -22.91
CA ARG A 88 8.44 4.11 -24.02
C ARG A 88 9.57 3.71 -24.98
N THR A 89 10.53 4.61 -25.20
CA THR A 89 11.64 4.40 -26.13
C THR A 89 12.77 3.61 -25.48
N THR A 90 13.05 3.85 -24.20
CA THR A 90 14.19 3.23 -23.50
C THR A 90 13.83 1.95 -22.77
N ALA A 91 12.57 1.75 -22.36
CA ALA A 91 12.11 0.56 -21.67
C ALA A 91 12.41 -0.75 -22.42
N PRO A 92 12.22 -0.85 -23.75
CA PRO A 92 12.56 -2.08 -24.50
C PRO A 92 14.03 -2.48 -24.40
N THR A 93 14.91 -1.57 -23.98
CA THR A 93 16.37 -1.77 -23.90
C THR A 93 16.86 -2.07 -22.49
N LEU A 94 15.95 -2.17 -21.51
CA LEU A 94 16.29 -2.46 -20.13
C LEU A 94 17.06 -3.79 -20.02
N LYS A 95 18.20 -3.75 -19.34
CA LYS A 95 19.02 -4.93 -19.05
C LYS A 95 19.49 -4.95 -17.59
N PRO A 96 19.76 -6.13 -17.01
CA PRO A 96 20.39 -6.22 -15.69
C PRO A 96 21.72 -5.45 -15.69
N ALA A 97 21.85 -4.48 -14.78
CA ALA A 97 23.10 -3.79 -14.49
C ALA A 97 23.94 -4.57 -13.48
N TRP A 98 23.27 -5.11 -12.46
CA TRP A 98 23.83 -6.03 -11.49
C TRP A 98 22.73 -6.89 -10.87
N THR A 99 23.15 -8.00 -10.29
CA THR A 99 22.29 -8.91 -9.51
C THR A 99 22.96 -9.21 -8.18
N LEU A 100 22.17 -9.19 -7.10
CA LEU A 100 22.59 -9.63 -5.77
C LEU A 100 21.77 -10.87 -5.39
N THR A 101 22.47 -11.98 -5.10
CA THR A 101 21.84 -13.18 -4.55
C THR A 101 21.54 -12.99 -3.06
N THR A 102 20.31 -13.25 -2.66
CA THR A 102 19.84 -13.12 -1.27
C THR A 102 19.65 -14.48 -0.59
N THR A 103 19.52 -14.48 0.74
CA THR A 103 19.33 -15.72 1.53
C THR A 103 17.93 -16.31 1.37
N GLY A 104 16.94 -15.47 1.07
CA GLY A 104 15.58 -15.88 0.74
C GLY A 104 14.97 -15.02 -0.36
N ASP A 105 13.72 -15.31 -0.71
CA ASP A 105 12.96 -14.56 -1.70
C ASP A 105 12.65 -13.13 -1.23
N ILE A 106 12.38 -12.25 -2.19
CA ILE A 106 12.06 -10.84 -1.93
C ILE A 106 10.65 -10.55 -2.43
N SER A 107 9.77 -10.18 -1.49
CA SER A 107 8.42 -9.68 -1.79
C SER A 107 8.24 -8.19 -1.51
N ALA A 108 9.21 -7.56 -0.85
CA ALA A 108 9.15 -6.14 -0.54
C ALA A 108 9.63 -5.31 -1.75
N THR A 109 8.91 -4.22 -2.05
CA THR A 109 9.47 -3.14 -2.88
C THR A 109 10.71 -2.59 -2.15
N PRO A 110 11.91 -2.52 -2.76
CA PRO A 110 13.07 -1.93 -2.11
C PRO A 110 12.82 -0.46 -1.75
N SER A 111 13.38 0.02 -0.65
CA SER A 111 13.43 1.46 -0.39
C SER A 111 14.77 2.04 -0.82
N VAL A 112 14.77 3.20 -1.46
CA VAL A 112 15.97 3.82 -2.05
C VAL A 112 16.08 5.26 -1.56
N GLU A 113 17.27 5.66 -1.12
CA GLU A 113 17.60 7.06 -0.83
C GLU A 113 18.99 7.36 -1.41
N GLY A 114 19.02 8.13 -2.50
CA GLY A 114 20.24 8.45 -3.23
C GLY A 114 21.03 7.20 -3.67
N GLY A 115 22.25 7.05 -3.15
CA GLY A 115 23.18 5.98 -3.50
C GLY A 115 22.95 4.64 -2.79
N THR A 116 21.93 4.52 -1.94
CA THR A 116 21.73 3.33 -1.10
C THR A 116 20.29 2.84 -1.18
N LEU A 117 20.12 1.52 -1.25
CA LEU A 117 18.82 0.86 -1.12
C LEU A 117 18.79 -0.07 0.11
N TYR A 118 17.59 -0.31 0.61
CA TYR A 118 17.31 -1.18 1.75
C TYR A 118 16.20 -2.15 1.39
N VAL A 119 16.41 -3.43 1.65
CA VAL A 119 15.43 -4.47 1.34
C VAL A 119 15.63 -5.68 2.27
N PRO A 120 14.55 -6.28 2.78
CA PRO A 120 14.64 -7.56 3.46
C PRO A 120 14.40 -8.73 2.52
N ASP A 121 14.79 -9.92 2.97
CA ASP A 121 14.37 -11.17 2.37
C ASP A 121 13.63 -12.08 3.37
N TRP A 122 12.98 -13.10 2.83
CA TRP A 122 12.32 -14.14 3.62
C TRP A 122 13.27 -15.17 4.24
N GLY A 123 14.58 -15.03 4.03
CA GLY A 123 15.61 -15.74 4.79
C GLY A 123 15.90 -15.10 6.15
N GLY A 124 15.25 -13.96 6.44
CA GLY A 124 15.41 -13.22 7.69
C GLY A 124 16.57 -12.23 7.64
N THR A 125 17.12 -11.93 6.47
CA THR A 125 18.23 -10.99 6.30
C THR A 125 17.73 -9.62 5.84
N LEU A 126 18.23 -8.55 6.46
CA LEU A 126 18.05 -7.18 6.03
C LEU A 126 19.33 -6.67 5.36
N TYR A 127 19.18 -6.09 4.17
CA TYR A 127 20.28 -5.61 3.35
C TYR A 127 20.28 -4.09 3.26
N SER A 128 21.47 -3.49 3.33
CA SER A 128 21.77 -2.18 2.74
C SER A 128 22.70 -2.41 1.56
N VAL A 129 22.37 -1.89 0.39
CA VAL A 129 23.11 -2.15 -0.85
C VAL A 129 23.45 -0.84 -1.54
N ASP A 130 24.70 -0.72 -1.99
CA ASP A 130 25.13 0.38 -2.83
C ASP A 130 24.49 0.28 -4.22
N THR A 131 23.80 1.33 -4.65
CA THR A 131 22.97 1.28 -5.86
C THR A 131 23.78 1.23 -7.15
N GLN A 132 25.08 1.60 -7.10
CA GLN A 132 25.96 1.57 -8.25
C GLN A 132 26.56 0.18 -8.47
N SER A 133 27.17 -0.38 -7.44
CA SER A 133 27.92 -1.64 -7.50
C SER A 133 27.09 -2.90 -7.23
N GLY A 134 25.92 -2.76 -6.59
CA GLY A 134 25.10 -3.90 -6.16
C GLY A 134 25.67 -4.66 -4.96
N LYS A 135 26.75 -4.15 -4.34
CA LYS A 135 27.37 -4.77 -3.17
C LYS A 135 26.69 -4.32 -1.89
N PRO A 136 26.49 -5.23 -0.92
CA PRO A 136 25.99 -4.83 0.39
C PRO A 136 26.97 -3.90 1.11
N ASN A 137 26.48 -2.76 1.58
CA ASN A 137 27.18 -1.92 2.55
C ASN A 137 27.23 -2.61 3.91
N TRP A 138 26.11 -3.25 4.27
CA TRP A 138 25.98 -4.12 5.44
C TRP A 138 24.82 -5.09 5.23
N GLN A 139 24.83 -6.18 6.00
CA GLN A 139 23.77 -7.18 6.09
C GLN A 139 23.60 -7.57 7.56
N ALA A 140 22.37 -7.81 8.00
CA ALA A 140 22.09 -8.23 9.37
C ALA A 140 20.90 -9.19 9.41
N LYS A 141 20.94 -10.18 10.32
CA LYS A 141 19.77 -11.03 10.53
C LYS A 141 18.78 -10.33 11.45
N LEU A 142 17.49 -10.43 11.15
CA LEU A 142 16.44 -9.92 12.03
C LEU A 142 16.45 -10.59 13.41
N SER A 143 16.94 -11.84 13.49
CA SER A 143 17.15 -12.55 14.75
C SER A 143 18.16 -11.84 15.66
N ASP A 144 19.13 -11.12 15.11
CA ASP A 144 20.17 -10.43 15.89
C ASP A 144 19.59 -9.21 16.62
N TYR A 145 18.50 -8.63 16.11
CA TYR A 145 17.78 -7.53 16.75
C TYR A 145 16.69 -8.00 17.70
N THR A 146 16.02 -9.11 17.36
CA THR A 146 14.81 -9.58 18.07
C THR A 146 15.07 -10.68 19.08
N GLY A 147 16.22 -11.38 18.97
CA GLY A 147 16.50 -12.60 19.74
C GLY A 147 15.67 -13.82 19.31
N ASN A 148 14.86 -13.71 18.26
CA ASN A 148 14.00 -14.79 17.77
C ASN A 148 14.52 -15.32 16.43
N ALA A 149 14.89 -16.59 16.39
CA ALA A 149 15.46 -17.25 15.21
C ALA A 149 14.47 -17.33 14.02
N ASN A 150 13.17 -17.22 14.28
CA ASN A 150 12.13 -17.26 13.24
C ASN A 150 11.76 -15.86 12.72
N SER A 151 12.44 -14.81 13.19
CA SER A 151 12.14 -13.44 12.75
C SER A 151 12.46 -13.24 11.28
N VAL A 152 11.41 -12.94 10.53
CA VAL A 152 11.47 -12.52 9.13
C VAL A 152 10.68 -11.24 8.95
N THR A 153 10.99 -10.48 7.90
CA THR A 153 10.21 -9.31 7.54
C THR A 153 9.98 -9.28 6.04
N ARG A 154 8.75 -8.94 5.67
CA ARG A 154 8.35 -8.68 4.28
C ARG A 154 8.04 -7.21 4.05
N ASN A 155 8.28 -6.37 5.05
CA ASN A 155 7.97 -4.94 4.95
C ASN A 155 8.98 -4.28 4.02
N THR A 156 8.51 -3.36 3.19
CA THR A 156 9.41 -2.35 2.65
C THR A 156 9.89 -1.45 3.81
N PRO A 157 11.21 -1.32 4.06
CA PRO A 157 11.71 -0.48 5.14
C PRO A 157 11.34 0.99 4.92
N ALA A 158 10.82 1.69 5.92
CA ALA A 158 10.55 3.12 5.79
C ALA A 158 11.78 3.95 6.17
N ILE A 159 12.26 4.81 5.26
CA ILE A 159 13.46 5.63 5.49
C ILE A 159 13.06 6.97 6.14
N SER A 160 13.75 7.36 7.22
CA SER A 160 13.67 8.70 7.78
C SER A 160 14.91 9.08 8.57
N GLY A 161 15.45 10.28 8.31
CA GLY A 161 16.60 10.81 9.05
C GLY A 161 17.79 9.84 9.01
N LYS A 162 18.24 9.38 10.19
CA LYS A 162 19.33 8.39 10.31
C LYS A 162 18.87 6.92 10.33
N SER A 163 17.57 6.67 10.27
CA SER A 163 16.97 5.35 10.50
C SER A 163 16.24 4.79 9.29
N ILE A 164 16.19 3.46 9.23
CA ILE A 164 15.13 2.73 8.56
C ILE A 164 14.25 2.07 9.60
N ILE A 165 12.95 1.98 9.32
CA ILE A 165 11.95 1.36 10.19
C ILE A 165 11.44 0.08 9.53
N VAL A 166 11.46 -1.01 10.29
CA VAL A 166 10.99 -2.34 9.87
C VAL A 166 10.20 -2.99 11.00
N GLY A 167 9.24 -3.85 10.67
CA GLY A 167 8.57 -4.71 11.64
C GLY A 167 8.91 -6.18 11.42
N ASP A 168 8.63 -7.02 12.41
CA ASP A 168 8.86 -8.45 12.33
C ASP A 168 7.55 -9.27 12.27
N GLN A 169 7.65 -10.47 11.71
CA GLN A 169 6.56 -11.45 11.61
C GLN A 169 6.68 -12.58 12.64
N ALA A 170 7.34 -12.39 13.77
CA ALA A 170 7.41 -13.41 14.82
C ALA A 170 6.84 -12.93 16.17
N SER A 171 6.80 -11.62 16.42
CA SER A 171 6.56 -11.05 17.75
C SER A 171 5.83 -9.70 17.77
N GLY A 172 5.31 -9.21 16.64
CA GLY A 172 4.57 -7.93 16.60
C GLY A 172 5.43 -6.71 16.96
N THR A 173 6.74 -6.79 16.76
CA THR A 173 7.75 -5.79 17.10
C THR A 173 8.05 -4.88 15.91
N VAL A 174 8.24 -3.59 16.19
CA VAL A 174 8.78 -2.58 15.26
C VAL A 174 10.17 -2.17 15.73
N MET A 175 11.08 -1.97 14.79
CA MET A 175 12.48 -1.64 15.05
C MET A 175 12.89 -0.42 14.24
N ALA A 176 13.68 0.45 14.85
CA ALA A 176 14.49 1.44 14.13
C ALA A 176 15.93 0.98 14.07
N ILE A 177 16.50 1.00 12.87
CA ILE A 177 17.86 0.56 12.59
C ILE A 177 18.61 1.73 11.97
N ASP A 178 19.84 1.98 12.43
CA ASP A 178 20.71 3.00 11.85
C ASP A 178 21.03 2.63 10.40
N LYS A 179 20.61 3.48 9.47
CA LYS A 179 20.64 3.17 8.03
C LYS A 179 22.06 3.06 7.46
N LYS A 180 23.06 3.66 8.13
CA LYS A 180 24.46 3.62 7.70
C LYS A 180 25.20 2.40 8.22
N THR A 181 24.93 2.02 9.47
CA THR A 181 25.71 1.00 10.18
C THR A 181 25.00 -0.33 10.37
N GLY A 182 23.68 -0.38 10.18
CA GLY A 182 22.87 -1.56 10.46
C GLY A 182 22.71 -1.84 11.96
N LYS A 183 23.05 -0.92 12.85
CA LYS A 183 22.89 -1.12 14.30
C LYS A 183 21.47 -0.79 14.76
N LEU A 184 20.93 -1.58 15.68
CA LEU A 184 19.63 -1.28 16.31
C LEU A 184 19.71 0.04 17.06
N LEU A 185 18.75 0.93 16.80
CA LEU A 185 18.56 2.18 17.55
C LEU A 185 17.57 1.98 18.69
N TRP A 186 16.43 1.35 18.39
CA TRP A 186 15.43 0.94 19.36
C TRP A 186 14.56 -0.18 18.78
N SER A 187 13.91 -0.95 19.65
CA SER A 187 12.85 -1.90 19.31
C SER A 187 11.66 -1.70 20.25
N SER A 188 10.44 -1.98 19.78
CA SER A 188 9.21 -1.83 20.56
C SER A 188 8.15 -2.82 20.12
N VAL A 189 7.53 -3.50 21.08
CA VAL A 189 6.39 -4.39 20.82
C VAL A 189 5.16 -3.54 20.52
N ALA A 190 4.70 -3.54 19.28
CA ALA A 190 3.53 -2.78 18.85
C ALA A 190 2.24 -3.48 19.30
N GLU A 191 2.20 -4.81 19.30
CA GLU A 191 1.09 -5.62 19.79
C GLU A 191 1.64 -6.85 20.51
N SER A 192 1.21 -7.07 21.76
CA SER A 192 1.72 -8.13 22.64
C SER A 192 1.04 -9.48 22.44
N ASN A 193 -0.07 -9.53 21.69
CA ASN A 193 -0.68 -10.80 21.33
C ASN A 193 0.37 -11.71 20.65
N PRO A 194 0.58 -12.97 21.08
CA PRO A 194 1.62 -13.85 20.54
C PRO A 194 1.52 -14.12 19.03
N GLN A 195 0.33 -13.88 18.48
CA GLN A 195 -0.02 -14.13 17.09
C GLN A 195 0.16 -12.87 16.24
N ALA A 196 0.47 -11.73 16.85
CA ALA A 196 0.72 -10.49 16.15
C ALA A 196 1.91 -10.58 15.20
N ARG A 197 1.74 -9.96 14.04
CA ARG A 197 2.71 -9.89 12.95
C ARG A 197 2.68 -8.47 12.38
N ILE A 198 3.84 -7.93 12.07
CA ILE A 198 3.94 -6.67 11.35
C ILE A 198 4.15 -6.98 9.86
N THR A 199 3.05 -7.08 9.12
CA THR A 199 3.07 -7.32 7.67
C THR A 199 2.89 -6.05 6.85
N SER A 200 2.15 -5.07 7.41
CA SER A 200 2.00 -3.73 6.86
C SER A 200 3.35 -3.02 6.85
N SER A 201 3.73 -2.45 5.69
CA SER A 201 4.95 -1.64 5.61
C SER A 201 4.76 -0.32 6.36
N PRO A 202 5.70 0.09 7.24
CA PRO A 202 5.55 1.32 8.00
C PRO A 202 5.42 2.57 7.11
N VAL A 203 4.66 3.56 7.58
CA VAL A 203 4.62 4.92 6.99
C VAL A 203 5.09 5.92 8.03
N ILE A 204 5.93 6.85 7.62
CA ILE A 204 6.44 7.91 8.49
C ILE A 204 5.83 9.23 8.03
N TYR A 205 5.31 9.99 8.99
CA TYR A 205 4.89 11.37 8.77
C TYR A 205 5.18 12.20 10.02
N GLY A 206 5.96 13.27 9.86
CA GLY A 206 6.45 14.06 10.97
C GLY A 206 7.33 13.20 11.90
N ASN A 207 7.03 13.21 13.21
CA ASN A 207 7.75 12.43 14.21
C ASN A 207 7.05 11.11 14.59
N ARG A 208 6.24 10.55 13.67
CA ARG A 208 5.42 9.37 13.96
C ARG A 208 5.56 8.31 12.89
N ILE A 209 5.52 7.06 13.35
CA ILE A 209 5.42 5.85 12.53
C ILE A 209 3.98 5.36 12.66
N TYR A 210 3.36 5.00 11.54
CA TYR A 210 2.05 4.36 11.49
C TYR A 210 2.21 2.98 10.85
N VAL A 211 1.65 1.97 11.49
CA VAL A 211 1.79 0.58 11.04
C VAL A 211 0.53 -0.22 11.34
N GLY A 212 0.11 -1.03 10.38
CA GLY A 212 -0.92 -2.03 10.56
C GLY A 212 -0.39 -3.29 11.25
N VAL A 213 -1.20 -3.89 12.11
CA VAL A 213 -0.91 -5.16 12.77
C VAL A 213 -1.81 -6.24 12.18
N SER A 214 -1.20 -7.34 11.76
CA SER A 214 -1.88 -8.53 11.28
C SER A 214 -1.59 -9.73 12.18
N SER A 215 -2.07 -10.91 11.81
CA SER A 215 -1.90 -12.11 12.62
C SER A 215 -1.25 -13.27 11.88
N GLY A 216 -0.70 -14.21 12.65
CA GLY A 216 -0.46 -15.60 12.24
C GLY A 216 -1.66 -16.52 12.51
N ASP A 217 -2.65 -16.07 13.29
CA ASP A 217 -3.81 -16.89 13.71
C ASP A 217 -4.59 -17.47 12.54
N TRP A 218 -4.70 -16.73 11.42
CA TRP A 218 -5.45 -17.17 10.24
C TRP A 218 -5.06 -18.57 9.74
N GLY A 219 -3.80 -18.98 9.94
CA GLY A 219 -3.26 -20.25 9.47
C GLY A 219 -3.18 -21.35 10.53
N ASN A 220 -3.67 -21.12 11.75
CA ASN A 220 -3.55 -22.09 12.83
C ASN A 220 -4.59 -23.22 12.70
N LEU A 221 -4.13 -24.46 12.70
CA LEU A 221 -4.95 -25.66 12.51
C LEU A 221 -4.99 -26.57 13.75
N ALA A 222 -4.37 -26.18 14.86
CA ALA A 222 -4.37 -26.97 16.09
C ALA A 222 -5.79 -27.03 16.67
N ALA A 223 -6.34 -28.24 16.84
CA ALA A 223 -7.75 -28.45 17.20
C ALA A 223 -8.20 -27.76 18.51
N ASN A 224 -7.27 -27.44 19.42
CA ASN A 224 -7.51 -26.73 20.68
C ASN A 224 -7.11 -25.24 20.62
N HIS A 225 -6.82 -24.71 19.44
CA HIS A 225 -6.42 -23.32 19.28
C HIS A 225 -7.57 -22.38 19.63
N THR A 226 -7.26 -21.35 20.42
CA THR A 226 -8.19 -20.26 20.72
C THR A 226 -7.71 -19.01 20.01
N PHE A 227 -8.45 -18.59 19.00
CA PHE A 227 -8.24 -17.32 18.33
C PHE A 227 -8.37 -16.18 19.34
N SER A 228 -7.42 -15.25 19.34
CA SER A 228 -7.43 -14.13 20.29
C SER A 228 -7.01 -12.80 19.67
N PHE A 229 -6.47 -12.82 18.46
CA PHE A 229 -5.93 -11.64 17.83
C PHE A 229 -7.02 -10.64 17.39
N ARG A 230 -6.83 -9.36 17.72
CA ARG A 230 -7.60 -8.23 17.22
C ARG A 230 -6.69 -7.36 16.36
N GLY A 231 -7.01 -7.24 15.07
CA GLY A 231 -6.30 -6.38 14.14
C GLY A 231 -6.36 -4.92 14.57
N SER A 232 -5.28 -4.19 14.30
CA SER A 232 -5.15 -2.81 14.75
C SER A 232 -4.24 -1.98 13.86
N VAL A 233 -4.35 -0.67 13.99
CA VAL A 233 -3.32 0.28 13.56
C VAL A 233 -2.68 0.90 14.79
N VAL A 234 -1.36 1.01 14.77
CA VAL A 234 -0.57 1.56 15.87
C VAL A 234 0.21 2.78 15.36
N ALA A 235 0.23 3.85 16.16
CA ALA A 235 1.17 4.94 16.00
C ALA A 235 2.27 4.88 17.05
N LEU A 236 3.51 4.99 16.62
CA LEU A 236 4.70 5.04 17.48
C LEU A 236 5.45 6.36 17.29
N ASP A 237 6.10 6.84 18.34
CA ASP A 237 7.08 7.92 18.25
C ASP A 237 8.33 7.46 17.48
N LEU A 238 8.75 8.22 16.47
CA LEU A 238 9.85 7.83 15.57
C LEU A 238 11.20 7.69 16.29
N ASN A 239 11.46 8.51 17.31
CA ASN A 239 12.76 8.56 17.96
C ASN A 239 12.91 7.53 19.09
N THR A 240 11.79 7.19 19.75
CA THR A 240 11.79 6.37 20.97
C THR A 240 11.09 5.03 20.80
N GLY A 241 10.30 4.84 19.74
CA GLY A 241 9.48 3.64 19.53
C GLY A 241 8.25 3.56 20.44
N LYS A 242 8.03 4.54 21.32
CA LYS A 242 6.92 4.51 22.28
C LYS A 242 5.58 4.59 21.56
N LYS A 243 4.64 3.71 21.94
CA LYS A 243 3.26 3.72 21.47
C LYS A 243 2.58 5.02 21.87
N VAL A 244 2.09 5.76 20.87
CA VAL A 244 1.34 7.01 21.02
C VAL A 244 -0.16 6.70 21.13
N TRP A 245 -0.67 5.89 20.21
CA TRP A 245 -2.04 5.41 20.23
C TRP A 245 -2.15 4.08 19.49
N GLN A 246 -3.23 3.35 19.75
CA GLN A 246 -3.61 2.13 19.04
C GLN A 246 -5.12 2.11 18.85
N PHE A 247 -5.57 1.70 17.67
CA PHE A 247 -6.98 1.53 17.34
C PHE A 247 -7.23 0.06 16.96
N TYR A 248 -8.12 -0.62 17.68
CA TYR A 248 -8.53 -1.98 17.38
C TYR A 248 -9.70 -1.99 16.40
N ASN A 249 -9.64 -2.85 15.40
CA ASN A 249 -10.61 -2.91 14.31
C ASN A 249 -11.86 -3.74 14.65
N VAL A 250 -11.84 -4.50 15.74
CA VAL A 250 -12.98 -5.30 16.19
C VAL A 250 -13.13 -5.17 17.71
N PRO A 251 -14.33 -5.30 18.28
CA PRO A 251 -14.52 -5.28 19.74
C PRO A 251 -14.00 -6.55 20.40
N GLU A 252 -14.02 -6.58 21.74
CA GLU A 252 -13.77 -7.81 22.48
C GLU A 252 -14.77 -8.92 22.10
N GLY A 253 -14.31 -10.17 22.11
CA GLY A 253 -15.10 -11.34 21.67
C GLY A 253 -15.05 -11.61 20.16
N TYR A 254 -14.57 -10.68 19.35
CA TYR A 254 -14.27 -10.89 17.93
C TYR A 254 -12.76 -11.01 17.71
N THR A 255 -12.37 -11.70 16.64
CA THR A 255 -10.96 -11.83 16.24
C THR A 255 -10.80 -11.60 14.74
N GLY A 256 -9.57 -11.32 14.30
CA GLY A 256 -9.26 -10.99 12.91
C GLY A 256 -9.24 -9.48 12.66
N ALA A 257 -9.75 -9.06 11.50
CA ALA A 257 -9.65 -7.70 10.95
C ALA A 257 -8.20 -7.18 10.87
N SER A 258 -7.28 -8.06 10.50
CA SER A 258 -5.86 -7.75 10.30
C SER A 258 -5.65 -6.57 9.35
N VAL A 259 -4.61 -5.77 9.58
CA VAL A 259 -4.20 -4.72 8.63
C VAL A 259 -2.93 -5.16 7.92
N TRP A 260 -3.11 -5.72 6.73
CA TRP A 260 -2.02 -6.32 5.93
C TRP A 260 -1.26 -5.30 5.08
N GLY A 261 -1.97 -4.28 4.61
CA GLY A 261 -1.49 -3.28 3.66
C GLY A 261 -0.97 -2.01 4.30
N GLN A 262 -0.27 -1.20 3.50
CA GLN A 262 0.22 0.11 3.93
C GLN A 262 -0.95 1.08 4.17
N VAL A 263 -0.81 1.98 5.15
CA VAL A 263 -1.76 3.08 5.37
C VAL A 263 -1.50 4.24 4.39
N ALA A 264 -2.52 5.06 4.12
CA ALA A 264 -2.33 6.35 3.43
C ALA A 264 -2.63 7.51 4.37
N ILE A 265 -1.97 8.65 4.18
CA ILE A 265 -2.09 9.82 5.06
C ILE A 265 -2.55 11.03 4.25
N ASP A 266 -3.58 11.71 4.73
CA ASP A 266 -3.89 13.09 4.35
C ASP A 266 -3.40 14.05 5.44
N PRO A 267 -2.30 14.78 5.21
CA PRO A 267 -1.79 15.71 6.19
C PRO A 267 -2.67 16.95 6.37
N ILE A 268 -3.50 17.32 5.39
CA ILE A 268 -4.32 18.54 5.42
C ILE A 268 -5.56 18.33 6.28
N SER A 269 -6.30 17.24 6.05
CA SER A 269 -7.45 16.90 6.91
C SER A 269 -7.07 16.20 8.21
N ARG A 270 -5.76 15.96 8.43
CA ARG A 270 -5.21 15.21 9.57
C ARG A 270 -5.81 13.80 9.66
N ARG A 271 -5.82 13.07 8.55
CA ARG A 271 -6.41 11.72 8.46
C ARG A 271 -5.42 10.66 8.04
N LEU A 272 -5.65 9.45 8.52
CA LEU A 272 -5.02 8.22 8.07
C LEU A 272 -6.10 7.25 7.60
N TYR A 273 -5.82 6.53 6.52
CA TYR A 273 -6.74 5.59 5.87
C TYR A 273 -6.10 4.20 5.74
N PHE A 274 -6.89 3.15 5.88
CA PHE A 274 -6.44 1.77 5.69
C PHE A 274 -7.62 0.83 5.38
N GLY A 275 -7.30 -0.34 4.84
CA GLY A 275 -8.24 -1.45 4.64
C GLY A 275 -8.06 -2.52 5.72
N THR A 276 -9.11 -3.26 6.04
CA THR A 276 -9.12 -4.28 7.07
C THR A 276 -9.40 -5.69 6.53
N GLY A 277 -8.91 -6.67 7.30
CA GLY A 277 -9.10 -8.10 7.16
C GLY A 277 -10.53 -8.58 7.44
N ASN A 278 -10.76 -9.87 7.24
CA ASN A 278 -11.96 -10.60 7.64
C ASN A 278 -11.91 -11.04 9.13
N ASN A 279 -13.01 -11.56 9.71
CA ASN A 279 -12.99 -12.15 11.05
C ASN A 279 -12.38 -13.57 11.03
N TYR A 280 -11.58 -13.94 12.06
CA TYR A 280 -11.10 -15.34 12.18
C TYR A 280 -12.02 -16.21 13.01
N ASN A 281 -12.70 -15.62 14.00
CA ASN A 281 -13.75 -16.21 14.79
C ASN A 281 -14.71 -15.10 15.25
N ILE A 282 -15.95 -15.48 15.55
CA ILE A 282 -17.03 -14.60 15.98
C ILE A 282 -17.75 -15.20 17.20
N PRO A 283 -18.46 -14.39 18.01
CA PRO A 283 -19.32 -14.92 19.04
C PRO A 283 -20.37 -15.90 18.49
N ALA A 284 -20.67 -16.97 19.22
CA ALA A 284 -21.64 -17.98 18.79
C ALA A 284 -23.04 -17.38 18.54
N SER A 285 -23.45 -16.37 19.31
CA SER A 285 -24.71 -15.64 19.11
C SER A 285 -24.80 -14.96 17.74
N VAL A 286 -23.68 -14.44 17.23
CA VAL A 286 -23.58 -13.80 15.92
C VAL A 286 -23.70 -14.85 14.83
N GLY A 287 -22.96 -15.97 14.96
CA GLY A 287 -23.06 -17.10 14.04
C GLY A 287 -24.49 -17.65 13.96
N ASN A 288 -25.18 -17.78 15.09
CA ASN A 288 -26.59 -18.21 15.14
C ASN A 288 -27.53 -17.19 14.48
N CYS A 289 -27.33 -15.89 14.71
CA CYS A 289 -28.13 -14.84 14.08
C CYS A 289 -28.01 -14.87 12.55
N VAL A 290 -26.77 -14.95 12.03
CA VAL A 290 -26.52 -15.02 10.58
C VAL A 290 -27.10 -16.30 9.98
N SER A 291 -26.94 -17.44 10.67
CA SER A 291 -27.56 -18.72 10.28
C SER A 291 -29.07 -18.61 10.12
N ASN A 292 -29.72 -18.00 11.11
CA ASN A 292 -31.17 -17.83 11.13
C ASN A 292 -31.63 -16.87 10.02
N ALA A 293 -30.90 -15.76 9.79
CA ALA A 293 -31.19 -14.83 8.71
C ALA A 293 -31.10 -15.52 7.34
N ARG A 294 -30.03 -16.27 7.08
CA ARG A 294 -29.85 -17.04 5.83
C ARG A 294 -30.93 -18.10 5.63
N SER A 295 -31.30 -18.82 6.70
CA SER A 295 -32.32 -19.88 6.66
C SER A 295 -33.73 -19.33 6.44
N TYR A 296 -34.07 -18.20 7.05
CA TYR A 296 -35.40 -17.61 6.98
C TYR A 296 -35.62 -16.78 5.71
N ARG A 297 -34.60 -16.03 5.27
CA ARG A 297 -34.70 -15.13 4.11
C ARG A 297 -34.40 -15.82 2.79
N GLY A 298 -33.56 -16.86 2.76
CA GLY A 298 -33.18 -17.55 1.53
C GLY A 298 -32.70 -16.58 0.45
N SER A 299 -33.39 -16.54 -0.69
CA SER A 299 -33.09 -15.62 -1.80
C SER A 299 -33.40 -14.15 -1.53
N GLU A 300 -34.15 -13.82 -0.47
CA GLU A 300 -34.45 -12.44 -0.06
C GLU A 300 -33.39 -11.85 0.88
N LEU A 301 -32.33 -12.60 1.20
CA LEU A 301 -31.28 -12.15 2.10
C LEU A 301 -30.58 -10.92 1.54
N THR A 302 -30.58 -9.83 2.30
CA THR A 302 -29.79 -8.64 1.99
C THR A 302 -28.47 -8.65 2.78
N VAL A 303 -27.48 -7.92 2.27
CA VAL A 303 -26.24 -7.64 3.04
C VAL A 303 -26.59 -7.03 4.40
N GLN A 304 -27.57 -6.13 4.47
CA GLN A 304 -27.95 -5.46 5.71
C GLN A 304 -28.50 -6.44 6.76
N ASP A 305 -29.21 -7.49 6.35
CA ASP A 305 -29.70 -8.51 7.29
C ASP A 305 -28.54 -9.19 8.04
N GLU A 306 -27.44 -9.48 7.36
CA GLU A 306 -26.25 -10.04 7.98
C GLU A 306 -25.52 -9.02 8.87
N LEU A 307 -25.43 -7.76 8.40
CA LEU A 307 -24.80 -6.69 9.18
C LEU A 307 -25.54 -6.41 10.50
N ASN A 308 -26.86 -6.56 10.53
CA ASN A 308 -27.67 -6.38 11.73
C ASN A 308 -27.33 -7.40 12.84
N CYS A 309 -26.71 -8.52 12.50
CA CYS A 309 -26.24 -9.52 13.47
C CYS A 309 -24.89 -9.18 14.10
N MET A 310 -24.13 -8.24 13.53
CA MET A 310 -22.75 -7.97 13.91
C MET A 310 -22.66 -6.72 14.80
N ALA A 311 -21.63 -6.67 15.65
CA ALA A 311 -21.35 -5.48 16.43
C ALA A 311 -21.07 -4.28 15.50
N PRO A 312 -21.61 -3.08 15.81
CA PRO A 312 -21.47 -1.90 14.96
C PRO A 312 -20.03 -1.39 14.85
N ASP A 313 -19.18 -1.72 15.82
CA ASP A 313 -17.75 -1.40 15.87
C ASP A 313 -16.85 -2.56 15.41
N ASN A 314 -17.43 -3.58 14.78
CA ASN A 314 -16.67 -4.60 14.05
C ASN A 314 -16.36 -4.06 12.63
N TYR A 315 -15.13 -3.63 12.37
CA TYR A 315 -14.73 -3.04 11.10
C TYR A 315 -14.00 -4.04 10.19
N VAL A 316 -14.51 -5.27 10.04
CA VAL A 316 -14.00 -6.21 9.01
C VAL A 316 -14.34 -5.74 7.60
N ASP A 317 -13.53 -6.11 6.62
CA ASP A 317 -13.71 -5.82 5.19
C ASP A 317 -14.11 -4.37 4.91
N SER A 318 -13.47 -3.45 5.63
CA SER A 318 -13.81 -2.04 5.67
C SER A 318 -12.64 -1.20 5.21
N VAL A 319 -12.96 -0.05 4.61
CA VAL A 319 -12.03 1.08 4.56
C VAL A 319 -12.32 1.96 5.78
N VAL A 320 -11.28 2.28 6.53
CA VAL A 320 -11.37 3.01 7.80
C VAL A 320 -10.54 4.27 7.72
N ALA A 321 -11.08 5.38 8.23
CA ALA A 321 -10.38 6.63 8.42
C ALA A 321 -10.28 6.98 9.91
N LEU A 322 -9.07 7.30 10.36
CA LEU A 322 -8.79 7.77 11.71
C LEU A 322 -8.23 9.19 11.67
N ASN A 323 -8.47 9.94 12.75
CA ASN A 323 -7.70 11.13 13.04
C ASN A 323 -6.21 10.75 13.23
N LEU A 324 -5.33 11.38 12.46
CA LEU A 324 -3.90 11.07 12.42
C LEU A 324 -3.22 11.31 13.78
N ASP A 325 -3.68 12.31 14.53
CA ASP A 325 -3.07 12.72 15.78
C ASP A 325 -3.50 11.85 16.96
N THR A 326 -4.76 11.44 17.01
CA THR A 326 -5.33 10.79 18.20
C THR A 326 -5.74 9.33 17.98
N GLY A 327 -5.73 8.83 16.74
CA GLY A 327 -6.23 7.49 16.41
C GLY A 327 -7.73 7.30 16.57
N LYS A 328 -8.50 8.39 16.76
CA LYS A 328 -9.95 8.33 16.91
C LYS A 328 -10.62 8.10 15.56
N LEU A 329 -11.66 7.28 15.54
CA LEU A 329 -12.45 7.02 14.32
C LEU A 329 -13.04 8.31 13.76
N ALA A 330 -12.84 8.54 12.45
CA ALA A 330 -13.52 9.57 11.69
C ALA A 330 -14.71 8.98 10.93
N TRP A 331 -14.47 7.89 10.19
CA TRP A 331 -15.50 7.10 9.53
C TRP A 331 -14.96 5.69 9.23
N ALA A 332 -15.87 4.74 9.03
CA ALA A 332 -15.58 3.42 8.48
C ALA A 332 -16.72 3.02 7.55
N ASP A 333 -16.41 2.40 6.42
CA ASP A 333 -17.41 1.86 5.50
C ASP A 333 -17.03 0.43 5.15
N ARG A 334 -17.96 -0.50 5.42
CA ARG A 334 -17.80 -1.91 5.07
C ARG A 334 -18.19 -2.13 3.61
N ALA A 335 -17.27 -2.69 2.85
CA ALA A 335 -17.46 -2.88 1.41
C ALA A 335 -18.52 -3.94 1.10
N GLN A 336 -18.53 -5.04 1.86
CA GLN A 336 -19.41 -6.20 1.64
C GLN A 336 -20.02 -6.73 2.95
N GLY A 337 -20.70 -7.88 2.90
CA GLY A 337 -21.49 -8.42 4.00
C GLY A 337 -20.69 -9.16 5.07
N TYR A 338 -21.23 -10.29 5.52
CA TYR A 338 -20.57 -11.13 6.51
C TYR A 338 -19.33 -11.82 5.93
N ASP A 339 -18.21 -11.73 6.65
CA ASP A 339 -17.00 -12.50 6.37
C ASP A 339 -16.30 -12.95 7.66
N ALA A 340 -16.44 -14.25 7.96
CA ALA A 340 -15.64 -14.95 8.94
C ALA A 340 -14.99 -16.16 8.28
N TRP A 341 -13.66 -16.15 8.22
CA TRP A 341 -12.87 -17.15 7.52
C TRP A 341 -11.50 -17.33 8.18
N ASN A 342 -11.02 -18.57 8.21
CA ASN A 342 -9.65 -18.92 8.52
C ASN A 342 -9.25 -20.18 7.71
N LEU A 343 -7.98 -20.55 7.73
CA LEU A 343 -7.45 -21.64 6.90
C LEU A 343 -8.17 -22.99 7.12
N SER A 344 -8.69 -23.24 8.32
CA SER A 344 -9.42 -24.49 8.61
C SER A 344 -10.72 -24.64 7.80
N CYS A 345 -11.25 -23.56 7.23
CA CYS A 345 -12.44 -23.59 6.37
C CYS A 345 -12.21 -24.29 5.02
N ILE A 346 -10.95 -24.49 4.61
CA ILE A 346 -10.59 -25.14 3.34
C ILE A 346 -9.70 -26.38 3.51
N VAL A 347 -9.37 -26.75 4.76
CA VAL A 347 -8.54 -27.93 5.08
C VAL A 347 -9.42 -28.99 5.74
N ALA A 348 -9.42 -30.21 5.20
CA ALA A 348 -10.18 -31.33 5.76
C ALA A 348 -9.27 -32.25 6.60
N PRO A 349 -9.71 -32.73 7.79
CA PRO A 349 -10.93 -32.31 8.49
C PRO A 349 -10.81 -30.90 9.09
N THR A 350 -11.92 -30.15 9.15
CA THR A 350 -11.94 -28.75 9.61
C THR A 350 -11.68 -28.57 11.11
N ASN A 351 -11.58 -29.66 11.87
CA ASN A 351 -11.34 -29.72 13.32
C ASN A 351 -12.24 -28.81 14.18
N GLY A 352 -13.38 -28.35 13.65
CA GLY A 352 -14.30 -27.44 14.35
C GLY A 352 -13.79 -26.00 14.52
N LEU A 353 -12.70 -25.61 13.86
CA LEU A 353 -12.09 -24.28 13.99
C LEU A 353 -12.64 -23.26 12.99
N CYS A 354 -13.27 -23.71 11.90
CA CYS A 354 -13.89 -22.81 10.95
C CYS A 354 -15.10 -22.16 11.64
N PRO A 355 -15.30 -20.83 11.55
CA PRO A 355 -16.35 -20.13 12.29
C PRO A 355 -17.74 -20.63 11.88
N ASN A 356 -18.20 -21.63 12.63
CA ASN A 356 -19.47 -22.33 12.53
C ASN A 356 -19.58 -23.50 11.51
N THR A 357 -19.05 -24.66 11.88
CA THR A 357 -19.23 -25.94 11.17
C THR A 357 -20.64 -26.57 11.33
N GLN A 358 -21.56 -25.98 12.10
CA GLN A 358 -22.90 -26.56 12.29
C GLN A 358 -23.90 -26.19 11.20
N ALA A 359 -23.62 -25.17 10.39
CA ALA A 359 -24.34 -24.92 9.13
C ALA A 359 -23.33 -24.86 7.99
N THR A 360 -23.43 -25.80 7.05
CA THR A 360 -22.53 -25.95 5.89
C THR A 360 -22.46 -24.74 4.95
N ASN A 361 -23.23 -23.68 5.21
CA ASN A 361 -23.36 -22.47 4.42
C ASN A 361 -22.99 -21.17 5.17
N LEU A 362 -22.14 -21.21 6.21
CA LEU A 362 -21.72 -20.01 6.97
C LEU A 362 -20.25 -19.60 6.82
N THR A 363 -19.49 -20.26 5.94
CA THR A 363 -18.11 -19.85 5.65
C THR A 363 -18.11 -18.49 4.95
N GLY A 364 -17.34 -17.55 5.49
CA GLY A 364 -17.08 -16.27 4.86
C GLY A 364 -16.24 -16.42 3.58
N PRO A 365 -16.35 -15.47 2.63
CA PRO A 365 -15.69 -15.57 1.34
C PRO A 365 -14.17 -15.29 1.38
N ASP A 366 -13.63 -14.74 2.48
CA ASP A 366 -12.28 -14.15 2.54
C ASP A 366 -12.10 -13.06 1.48
N TYR A 367 -13.06 -12.13 1.43
CA TYR A 367 -13.04 -10.95 0.58
C TYR A 367 -12.51 -9.74 1.33
N ASP A 368 -11.43 -9.95 2.06
CA ASP A 368 -10.81 -8.89 2.82
C ASP A 368 -10.00 -7.90 1.96
N PHE A 369 -9.64 -6.77 2.57
CA PHE A 369 -8.65 -5.85 2.00
C PHE A 369 -7.23 -6.35 2.34
N GLY A 370 -6.86 -7.53 1.83
CA GLY A 370 -5.59 -8.23 2.10
C GLY A 370 -4.31 -7.59 1.55
N GLY A 371 -4.42 -6.38 0.98
CA GLY A 371 -3.62 -5.97 -0.18
C GLY A 371 -2.57 -4.88 -0.04
N ALA A 372 -2.32 -4.15 -1.15
CA ALA A 372 -1.28 -3.13 -1.36
C ALA A 372 -1.29 -1.95 -0.37
N GLY A 373 -2.32 -1.88 0.48
CA GLY A 373 -2.76 -0.67 1.15
C GLY A 373 -3.80 0.09 0.35
N VAL A 374 -4.38 1.12 0.95
CA VAL A 374 -5.28 2.04 0.24
C VAL A 374 -4.47 3.11 -0.49
N GLN A 375 -4.99 3.65 -1.58
CA GLN A 375 -4.42 4.81 -2.27
C GLN A 375 -5.22 6.06 -1.95
N LEU A 376 -4.54 7.17 -1.67
CA LEU A 376 -5.17 8.48 -1.56
C LEU A 376 -4.90 9.28 -2.84
N PHE A 377 -5.96 9.71 -3.53
CA PHE A 377 -5.81 10.44 -4.79
C PHE A 377 -6.92 11.47 -5.01
N THR A 378 -6.66 12.43 -5.89
CA THR A 378 -7.62 13.48 -6.26
C THR A 378 -8.03 13.32 -7.71
N VAL A 379 -9.34 13.40 -7.96
CA VAL A 379 -9.93 13.36 -9.31
C VAL A 379 -10.79 14.60 -9.53
N TRP A 380 -11.04 14.94 -10.80
CA TRP A 380 -12.01 15.96 -11.15
C TRP A 380 -13.37 15.30 -11.39
N ARG A 381 -14.37 15.66 -10.59
CA ARG A 381 -15.75 15.15 -10.70
C ARG A 381 -16.73 16.30 -10.53
N ASP A 382 -17.77 16.33 -11.35
CA ASP A 382 -18.82 17.35 -11.29
C ASP A 382 -18.27 18.80 -11.26
N GLY A 383 -17.21 19.04 -12.05
CA GLY A 383 -16.57 20.35 -12.17
C GLY A 383 -15.67 20.78 -11.00
N LYS A 384 -15.41 19.90 -10.02
CA LYS A 384 -14.59 20.21 -8.83
C LYS A 384 -13.58 19.10 -8.50
N PRO A 385 -12.49 19.40 -7.79
CA PRO A 385 -11.60 18.36 -7.27
C PRO A 385 -12.30 17.62 -6.13
N GLN A 386 -12.25 16.30 -6.17
CA GLN A 386 -12.71 15.41 -5.11
C GLN A 386 -11.59 14.46 -4.74
N GLN A 387 -11.27 14.38 -3.44
CA GLN A 387 -10.29 13.44 -2.93
C GLN A 387 -10.98 12.11 -2.62
N LEU A 388 -10.40 11.03 -3.10
CA LEU A 388 -10.89 9.67 -2.95
C LEU A 388 -9.85 8.79 -2.26
N VAL A 389 -10.36 7.81 -1.51
CA VAL A 389 -9.59 6.67 -1.02
C VAL A 389 -9.97 5.48 -1.87
N GLY A 390 -9.02 4.91 -2.59
CA GLY A 390 -9.22 3.70 -3.38
C GLY A 390 -8.62 2.47 -2.74
N ALA A 391 -9.27 1.33 -2.90
CA ALA A 391 -8.86 0.07 -2.29
C ALA A 391 -9.26 -1.12 -3.15
N GLY A 392 -8.30 -2.00 -3.45
CA GLY A 392 -8.55 -3.30 -4.07
C GLY A 392 -8.90 -4.35 -3.03
N GLN A 393 -9.90 -5.16 -3.32
CA GLN A 393 -10.40 -6.22 -2.44
C GLN A 393 -10.21 -7.60 -3.10
N LYS A 394 -10.02 -8.65 -2.28
CA LYS A 394 -9.92 -10.05 -2.75
C LYS A 394 -11.16 -10.56 -3.50
N SER A 395 -12.28 -9.84 -3.44
CA SER A 395 -13.47 -10.05 -4.29
C SER A 395 -13.22 -9.79 -5.78
N GLY A 396 -12.08 -9.16 -6.13
CA GLY A 396 -11.76 -8.73 -7.48
C GLY A 396 -12.35 -7.36 -7.83
N ILE A 397 -12.94 -6.69 -6.84
CA ILE A 397 -13.49 -5.34 -6.95
C ILE A 397 -12.44 -4.33 -6.52
N TYR A 398 -12.29 -3.26 -7.30
CA TYR A 398 -11.67 -2.03 -6.83
C TYR A 398 -12.76 -1.04 -6.40
N TRP A 399 -12.60 -0.48 -5.21
CA TRP A 399 -13.55 0.44 -4.59
C TRP A 399 -12.96 1.85 -4.51
N ALA A 400 -13.79 2.87 -4.66
CA ALA A 400 -13.42 4.25 -4.36
C ALA A 400 -14.45 4.89 -3.42
N PHE A 401 -13.94 5.54 -2.38
CA PHE A 401 -14.71 6.20 -1.33
C PHE A 401 -14.36 7.69 -1.29
N ASP A 402 -15.33 8.54 -0.97
CA ASP A 402 -15.06 9.94 -0.67
C ASP A 402 -14.17 10.02 0.58
N ALA A 403 -12.98 10.60 0.47
CA ALA A 403 -12.01 10.61 1.57
C ALA A 403 -12.54 11.34 2.81
N ARG A 404 -13.45 12.30 2.63
CA ARG A 404 -14.00 13.11 3.70
C ARG A 404 -15.14 12.40 4.44
N THR A 405 -16.03 11.72 3.74
CA THR A 405 -17.26 11.16 4.33
C THR A 405 -17.26 9.65 4.44
N GLY A 406 -16.40 8.94 3.70
CA GLY A 406 -16.44 7.49 3.58
C GLY A 406 -17.52 6.96 2.65
N ALA A 407 -18.31 7.84 2.00
CA ALA A 407 -19.36 7.40 1.09
C ALA A 407 -18.74 6.69 -0.13
N LYS A 408 -19.28 5.52 -0.49
CA LYS A 408 -18.94 4.83 -1.75
C LYS A 408 -19.24 5.73 -2.95
N VAL A 409 -18.24 5.97 -3.79
CA VAL A 409 -18.31 6.86 -4.95
C VAL A 409 -18.44 6.07 -6.24
N TRP A 410 -17.67 4.99 -6.38
CA TRP A 410 -17.82 3.98 -7.42
C TRP A 410 -17.13 2.69 -6.99
N SER A 411 -17.47 1.58 -7.65
CA SER A 411 -16.74 0.33 -7.56
C SER A 411 -16.74 -0.36 -8.93
N THR A 412 -15.77 -1.25 -9.16
CA THR A 412 -15.64 -1.95 -10.44
C THR A 412 -15.13 -3.36 -10.21
N GLN A 413 -15.89 -4.34 -10.66
CA GLN A 413 -15.46 -5.74 -10.75
C GLN A 413 -14.42 -5.84 -11.87
N VAL A 414 -13.15 -6.00 -11.53
CA VAL A 414 -12.06 -6.08 -12.52
C VAL A 414 -11.81 -7.53 -12.93
N GLY A 415 -11.97 -8.49 -12.02
CA GLY A 415 -11.90 -9.91 -12.34
C GLY A 415 -12.48 -10.77 -11.22
N PRO A 416 -12.42 -12.10 -11.30
CA PRO A 416 -12.99 -12.98 -10.28
C PRO A 416 -12.33 -12.80 -8.91
N GLY A 417 -13.12 -12.96 -7.85
CA GLY A 417 -12.60 -12.99 -6.48
C GLY A 417 -12.16 -14.38 -6.03
N GLY A 418 -11.50 -14.44 -4.87
CA GLY A 418 -11.15 -15.69 -4.20
C GLY A 418 -10.34 -15.48 -2.93
N THR A 419 -10.17 -16.54 -2.12
CA THR A 419 -9.39 -16.52 -0.86
C THR A 419 -7.93 -16.10 -1.07
N THR A 420 -7.39 -16.43 -2.25
CA THR A 420 -6.07 -16.02 -2.72
C THR A 420 -6.23 -15.32 -4.07
N GLY A 421 -7.35 -14.60 -4.26
CA GLY A 421 -7.84 -14.16 -5.56
C GLY A 421 -8.27 -12.69 -5.57
N GLY A 422 -8.81 -12.25 -6.71
CA GLY A 422 -9.17 -10.86 -6.92
C GLY A 422 -7.98 -9.93 -6.83
N VAL A 423 -8.14 -8.83 -6.09
CA VAL A 423 -7.06 -7.88 -5.84
C VAL A 423 -6.45 -8.18 -4.48
N GLU A 424 -5.36 -8.95 -4.49
CA GLU A 424 -4.53 -9.16 -3.30
C GLU A 424 -3.55 -7.98 -3.16
N TRP A 425 -2.27 -8.05 -3.56
CA TRP A 425 -1.30 -6.98 -3.25
C TRP A 425 -1.13 -5.87 -4.30
N GLY A 426 -1.86 -5.91 -5.43
CA GLY A 426 -1.50 -5.15 -6.63
C GLY A 426 -2.43 -4.01 -7.03
N THR A 427 -2.16 -2.79 -6.55
CA THR A 427 -2.81 -1.56 -7.04
C THR A 427 -1.82 -0.41 -7.12
N ALA A 428 -2.02 0.54 -8.05
CA ALA A 428 -1.24 1.77 -8.17
C ALA A 428 -2.10 2.90 -8.76
N PHE A 429 -1.66 4.15 -8.63
CA PHE A 429 -2.38 5.31 -9.15
C PHE A 429 -1.43 6.27 -9.88
N ASP A 430 -1.78 6.63 -11.11
CA ASP A 430 -1.12 7.68 -11.90
C ASP A 430 -1.94 8.98 -11.88
N PRO A 431 -1.47 10.02 -11.16
CA PRO A 431 -2.12 11.33 -11.12
C PRO A 431 -2.05 12.12 -12.42
N TYR A 432 -1.08 11.88 -13.31
CA TYR A 432 -1.01 12.60 -14.59
C TYR A 432 -2.17 12.23 -15.50
N LYS A 433 -2.45 10.92 -15.55
CA LYS A 433 -3.50 10.34 -16.39
C LYS A 433 -4.82 10.19 -15.66
N SER A 434 -4.85 10.39 -14.35
CA SER A 434 -6.01 10.12 -13.50
C SER A 434 -6.48 8.67 -13.68
N GLN A 435 -5.55 7.72 -13.56
CA GLN A 435 -5.79 6.29 -13.77
C GLN A 435 -5.40 5.47 -12.55
N VAL A 436 -6.23 4.48 -12.23
CA VAL A 436 -5.91 3.42 -11.26
C VAL A 436 -5.50 2.18 -12.04
N TYR A 437 -4.42 1.52 -11.60
CA TYR A 437 -4.01 0.23 -12.12
C TYR A 437 -4.33 -0.86 -11.10
N VAL A 438 -4.86 -1.98 -11.60
CA VAL A 438 -5.34 -3.08 -10.77
C VAL A 438 -4.76 -4.39 -11.28
N ALA A 439 -4.23 -5.19 -10.36
CA ALA A 439 -3.71 -6.52 -10.63
C ALA A 439 -4.67 -7.58 -10.08
N ILE A 440 -5.06 -8.52 -10.93
CA ILE A 440 -6.00 -9.59 -10.61
C ILE A 440 -5.26 -10.92 -10.53
N ASN A 441 -5.50 -11.62 -9.42
CA ASN A 441 -5.20 -13.02 -9.25
C ASN A 441 -6.48 -13.85 -9.36
N ASN A 442 -6.48 -14.89 -10.18
CA ASN A 442 -7.66 -15.74 -10.36
C ASN A 442 -7.36 -17.14 -9.83
N SER A 443 -7.29 -17.27 -8.51
CA SER A 443 -6.87 -18.51 -7.83
C SER A 443 -7.77 -19.71 -8.11
N SER A 444 -9.03 -19.47 -8.47
CA SER A 444 -10.02 -20.51 -8.78
C SER A 444 -10.11 -20.84 -10.27
N ASN A 445 -9.29 -20.20 -11.11
CA ASN A 445 -9.29 -20.35 -12.56
C ASN A 445 -10.69 -20.16 -13.18
N ALA A 446 -11.48 -19.25 -12.60
CA ALA A 446 -12.82 -18.97 -13.09
C ALA A 446 -12.73 -18.29 -14.46
N THR A 447 -13.49 -18.77 -15.44
CA THR A 447 -13.55 -18.12 -16.75
C THR A 447 -14.25 -16.77 -16.62
N TYR A 448 -13.62 -15.71 -17.12
CA TYR A 448 -14.20 -14.37 -17.22
C TYR A 448 -13.70 -13.66 -18.48
N THR A 449 -14.35 -12.56 -18.82
CA THR A 449 -14.07 -11.79 -20.03
C THR A 449 -13.40 -10.48 -19.68
N LEU A 450 -12.34 -10.13 -20.42
CA LEU A 450 -11.59 -8.90 -20.22
C LEU A 450 -12.32 -7.70 -20.79
N GLY A 451 -12.42 -6.63 -20.02
CA GLY A 451 -12.92 -5.34 -20.47
C GLY A 451 -11.90 -4.56 -21.32
N PRO A 452 -12.28 -3.42 -21.89
CA PRO A 452 -13.65 -2.88 -21.91
C PRO A 452 -14.55 -3.56 -22.95
N ASP A 453 -13.97 -4.13 -24.01
CA ASP A 453 -14.74 -4.62 -25.17
C ASP A 453 -15.47 -5.94 -24.88
N ASN A 454 -15.06 -6.67 -23.85
CA ASN A 454 -15.64 -7.96 -23.45
C ASN A 454 -15.65 -8.99 -24.58
N THR A 455 -14.56 -9.06 -25.34
CA THR A 455 -14.39 -9.99 -26.47
C THR A 455 -13.40 -11.11 -26.19
N VAL A 456 -12.54 -10.96 -25.19
CA VAL A 456 -11.47 -11.92 -24.86
C VAL A 456 -11.77 -12.60 -23.54
N SER A 457 -12.15 -13.88 -23.59
CA SER A 457 -12.32 -14.70 -22.39
C SER A 457 -11.02 -15.41 -22.00
N HIS A 458 -10.80 -15.57 -20.69
CA HIS A 458 -9.69 -16.34 -20.14
C HIS A 458 -9.94 -16.75 -18.68
N ASN A 459 -9.02 -17.52 -18.12
CA ASN A 459 -9.11 -18.08 -16.76
C ASN A 459 -7.83 -17.85 -15.92
N GLY A 460 -6.94 -16.95 -16.34
CA GLY A 460 -5.75 -16.53 -15.59
C GLY A 460 -5.95 -15.24 -14.79
N GLY A 461 -4.85 -14.63 -14.38
CA GLY A 461 -4.85 -13.24 -13.87
C GLY A 461 -4.82 -12.18 -14.98
N SER A 462 -5.18 -10.95 -14.65
CA SER A 462 -5.11 -9.81 -15.58
C SER A 462 -4.56 -8.55 -14.91
N TRP A 463 -4.01 -7.65 -15.71
CA TRP A 463 -3.79 -6.26 -15.31
C TRP A 463 -4.78 -5.35 -16.02
N ALA A 464 -5.27 -4.33 -15.34
CA ALA A 464 -6.22 -3.38 -15.89
C ALA A 464 -5.83 -1.94 -15.55
N ALA A 465 -6.23 -1.00 -16.40
CA ALA A 465 -6.34 0.40 -16.05
C ALA A 465 -7.80 0.81 -15.95
N LEU A 466 -8.14 1.55 -14.90
CA LEU A 466 -9.44 2.16 -14.66
C LEU A 466 -9.30 3.68 -14.75
N ASP A 467 -10.29 4.35 -15.31
CA ASP A 467 -10.47 5.78 -15.10
C ASP A 467 -10.74 6.06 -13.63
N ALA A 468 -9.88 6.85 -12.97
CA ALA A 468 -9.95 7.02 -11.52
C ALA A 468 -11.19 7.80 -11.06
N ALA A 469 -11.81 8.60 -11.94
CA ALA A 469 -12.99 9.38 -11.61
C ALA A 469 -14.26 8.52 -11.67
N THR A 470 -14.32 7.56 -12.59
CA THR A 470 -15.56 6.82 -12.92
C THR A 470 -15.51 5.32 -12.65
N GLY A 471 -14.32 4.74 -12.48
CA GLY A 471 -14.10 3.31 -12.35
C GLY A 471 -14.09 2.54 -13.67
N LYS A 472 -14.41 3.19 -14.81
CA LYS A 472 -14.49 2.49 -16.10
C LYS A 472 -13.15 1.87 -16.49
N ILE A 473 -13.18 0.58 -16.85
CA ILE A 473 -12.03 -0.11 -17.44
C ILE A 473 -11.66 0.58 -18.75
N LYS A 474 -10.39 1.00 -18.89
CA LYS A 474 -9.84 1.60 -20.09
C LYS A 474 -9.15 0.56 -20.98
N TRP A 475 -8.42 -0.35 -20.35
CA TRP A 475 -7.83 -1.53 -20.97
C TRP A 475 -7.69 -2.62 -19.92
N GLN A 476 -7.66 -3.86 -20.37
CA GLN A 476 -7.37 -5.02 -19.54
C GLN A 476 -6.64 -6.08 -20.36
N VAL A 477 -5.52 -6.56 -19.83
CA VAL A 477 -4.63 -7.51 -20.53
C VAL A 477 -4.33 -8.72 -19.65
N LYS A 478 -4.06 -9.86 -20.30
CA LYS A 478 -3.69 -11.10 -19.62
C LYS A 478 -2.34 -10.95 -18.96
N VAL A 479 -2.19 -11.54 -17.77
CA VAL A 479 -0.87 -11.76 -17.16
C VAL A 479 -0.15 -12.83 -17.99
N PRO A 480 1.11 -12.61 -18.40
CA PRO A 480 1.87 -13.58 -19.17
C PRO A 480 2.35 -14.76 -18.31
N GLY A 481 2.59 -15.88 -18.99
CA GLY A 481 3.15 -17.09 -18.41
C GLY A 481 2.11 -18.07 -17.86
N VAL A 482 2.59 -19.20 -17.37
CA VAL A 482 1.78 -20.26 -16.76
C VAL A 482 2.20 -20.47 -15.32
N ASN A 483 1.25 -20.88 -14.48
CA ASN A 483 1.53 -21.29 -13.12
C ASN A 483 2.49 -22.48 -13.15
N SER A 484 3.60 -22.34 -12.44
CA SER A 484 4.67 -23.34 -12.36
C SER A 484 4.32 -24.54 -11.48
N VAL A 485 3.40 -24.40 -10.52
CA VAL A 485 2.88 -25.49 -9.69
C VAL A 485 1.85 -26.31 -10.47
N ASN A 486 1.08 -25.66 -11.35
CA ASN A 486 0.16 -26.30 -12.26
C ASN A 486 0.28 -25.70 -13.67
N PRO A 487 1.13 -26.26 -14.54
CA PRO A 487 1.40 -25.73 -15.89
C PRO A 487 0.18 -25.61 -16.80
N ASN A 488 -0.95 -26.25 -16.44
CA ASN A 488 -2.22 -26.16 -17.18
C ASN A 488 -3.03 -24.90 -16.82
N VAL A 489 -2.54 -24.09 -15.88
CA VAL A 489 -3.22 -22.91 -15.36
C VAL A 489 -2.42 -21.66 -15.75
N PRO A 490 -3.03 -20.62 -16.35
CA PRO A 490 -2.30 -19.40 -16.65
C PRO A 490 -1.83 -18.69 -15.39
N ALA A 491 -0.81 -17.85 -15.51
CA ALA A 491 -0.25 -17.13 -14.37
C ALA A 491 -1.23 -16.13 -13.76
N GLY A 492 -1.08 -15.95 -12.45
CA GLY A 492 -1.76 -14.93 -11.66
C GLY A 492 -0.96 -13.62 -11.56
N GLY A 493 -1.67 -12.51 -11.38
CA GLY A 493 -1.12 -11.15 -11.26
C GLY A 493 -1.15 -10.59 -9.84
N GLN A 494 -0.99 -11.41 -8.80
CA GLN A 494 -1.16 -10.99 -7.40
C GLN A 494 -0.19 -9.92 -6.87
N GLY A 495 0.92 -9.65 -7.57
CA GLY A 495 1.99 -8.77 -7.11
C GLY A 495 1.64 -7.28 -7.04
N SER A 496 2.40 -6.54 -6.22
CA SER A 496 2.36 -5.08 -6.21
C SER A 496 2.63 -4.47 -7.60
N LEU A 497 2.07 -3.29 -7.85
CA LEU A 497 2.28 -2.53 -9.08
C LEU A 497 3.11 -1.28 -8.79
N THR A 498 3.96 -0.87 -9.72
CA THR A 498 4.61 0.46 -9.69
C THR A 498 4.33 1.17 -11.01
N VAL A 499 4.08 2.47 -10.97
CA VAL A 499 3.83 3.27 -12.18
C VAL A 499 4.81 4.43 -12.30
N SER A 500 5.18 4.75 -13.53
CA SER A 500 5.82 5.99 -13.95
C SER A 500 4.99 6.61 -15.09
N PRO A 501 5.22 7.86 -15.54
CA PRO A 501 4.29 8.63 -16.36
C PRO A 501 3.78 7.96 -17.63
N ASN A 502 4.53 7.00 -18.19
CA ASN A 502 4.10 6.25 -19.37
C ASN A 502 4.17 4.74 -19.19
N LEU A 503 4.67 4.22 -18.06
CA LEU A 503 4.95 2.80 -17.87
C LEU A 503 4.33 2.27 -16.59
N LEU A 504 3.67 1.12 -16.70
CA LEU A 504 3.28 0.29 -15.57
C LEU A 504 4.28 -0.85 -15.43
N TYR A 505 4.78 -1.12 -14.22
CA TYR A 505 5.64 -2.24 -13.92
C TYR A 505 4.88 -3.28 -13.10
N ALA A 506 4.88 -4.53 -13.56
CA ALA A 506 4.13 -5.61 -12.94
C ALA A 506 4.90 -6.94 -12.96
N GLY A 507 4.69 -7.73 -11.91
CA GLY A 507 5.26 -9.07 -11.75
C GLY A 507 4.20 -10.16 -11.96
N SER A 508 4.59 -11.30 -12.54
CA SER A 508 3.71 -12.46 -12.65
C SER A 508 4.13 -13.62 -11.74
N MET A 509 3.16 -14.48 -11.44
CA MET A 509 3.42 -15.74 -10.76
C MET A 509 4.21 -16.76 -11.60
N ALA A 510 4.39 -16.52 -12.90
CA ALA A 510 5.28 -17.27 -13.76
C ALA A 510 6.72 -16.75 -13.79
N GLY A 511 7.01 -15.68 -13.05
CA GLY A 511 8.35 -15.09 -12.97
C GLY A 511 8.61 -13.98 -13.98
N ASN A 512 7.59 -13.48 -14.68
CA ASN A 512 7.74 -12.35 -15.58
C ASN A 512 7.86 -11.05 -14.79
N MET A 513 8.84 -10.22 -15.14
CA MET A 513 8.94 -8.81 -14.80
C MET A 513 8.64 -8.02 -16.07
N VAL A 514 7.55 -7.25 -16.09
CA VAL A 514 7.11 -6.54 -17.29
C VAL A 514 7.05 -5.04 -17.10
N ALA A 515 7.29 -4.31 -18.19
CA ALA A 515 6.90 -2.91 -18.33
C ALA A 515 5.82 -2.82 -19.42
N LEU A 516 4.67 -2.24 -19.09
CA LEU A 516 3.53 -2.07 -19.98
C LEU A 516 3.32 -0.60 -20.29
N ASP A 517 2.84 -0.30 -21.48
CA ASP A 517 2.33 1.02 -21.84
C ASP A 517 1.08 1.35 -21.02
N THR A 518 1.10 2.49 -20.33
CA THR A 518 -0.03 2.94 -19.48
C THR A 518 -1.31 3.29 -20.24
N ASP A 519 -1.24 3.60 -21.53
CA ASP A 519 -2.43 3.94 -22.33
C ASP A 519 -3.10 2.73 -22.96
N THR A 520 -2.35 1.66 -23.24
CA THR A 520 -2.85 0.51 -24.02
C THR A 520 -2.74 -0.82 -23.30
N GLY A 521 -1.93 -0.93 -22.25
CA GLY A 521 -1.58 -2.20 -21.62
C GLY A 521 -0.63 -3.06 -22.45
N ALA A 522 -0.05 -2.54 -23.54
CA ALA A 522 0.88 -3.30 -24.37
C ALA A 522 2.21 -3.53 -23.64
N THR A 523 2.69 -4.77 -23.59
CA THR A 523 4.02 -5.09 -23.03
C THR A 523 5.12 -4.49 -23.90
N LEU A 524 5.93 -3.60 -23.32
CA LEU A 524 7.08 -2.96 -23.98
C LEU A 524 8.41 -3.61 -23.61
N TRP A 525 8.45 -4.28 -22.45
CA TRP A 525 9.62 -5.02 -21.98
C TRP A 525 9.17 -6.20 -21.11
N ASN A 526 9.91 -7.30 -21.19
CA ASN A 526 9.70 -8.49 -20.38
C ASN A 526 11.05 -9.13 -20.02
N TYR A 527 11.21 -9.50 -18.76
CA TYR A 527 12.33 -10.28 -18.26
C TYR A 527 11.81 -11.48 -17.48
N ASN A 528 12.40 -12.65 -17.72
CA ASN A 528 12.03 -13.89 -17.05
C ASN A 528 12.99 -14.13 -15.87
N ALA A 529 12.50 -13.89 -14.65
CA ALA A 529 13.20 -14.22 -13.43
C ALA A 529 13.16 -15.73 -13.14
N THR A 530 14.03 -16.19 -12.25
CA THR A 530 14.20 -17.60 -11.86
C THR A 530 13.09 -18.15 -10.95
N GLY A 531 12.08 -17.34 -10.60
CA GLY A 531 10.93 -17.71 -9.77
C GLY A 531 9.86 -16.61 -9.78
N SER A 532 8.75 -16.82 -9.08
CA SER A 532 7.60 -15.91 -9.13
C SER A 532 7.94 -14.51 -8.63
N VAL A 533 7.27 -13.50 -9.22
CA VAL A 533 7.50 -12.09 -8.92
C VAL A 533 6.22 -11.48 -8.37
N ILE A 534 6.21 -11.21 -7.06
CA ILE A 534 5.12 -10.48 -6.39
C ILE A 534 5.53 -9.09 -5.89
N SER A 535 6.84 -8.84 -5.80
CA SER A 535 7.38 -7.50 -5.55
C SER A 535 7.05 -6.58 -6.72
N SER A 536 7.00 -5.28 -6.48
CA SER A 536 7.11 -4.25 -7.53
C SER A 536 8.50 -3.60 -7.47
N PRO A 537 8.96 -2.94 -8.54
CA PRO A 537 10.24 -2.26 -8.50
C PRO A 537 10.14 -0.93 -7.75
N ALA A 538 11.24 -0.55 -7.09
CA ALA A 538 11.51 0.87 -6.82
C ALA A 538 12.08 1.51 -8.08
N VAL A 539 11.56 2.70 -8.44
CA VAL A 539 11.94 3.41 -9.65
C VAL A 539 12.63 4.72 -9.27
N VAL A 540 13.94 4.79 -9.49
CA VAL A 540 14.77 5.93 -9.08
C VAL A 540 15.88 6.16 -10.10
N ASP A 541 16.06 7.42 -10.51
CA ASP A 541 17.17 7.91 -11.33
C ASP A 541 17.48 7.12 -12.62
N GLY A 542 16.45 6.60 -13.29
CA GLY A 542 16.60 5.79 -14.50
C GLY A 542 16.96 4.33 -14.24
N ALA A 543 16.69 3.83 -13.04
CA ALA A 543 16.89 2.44 -12.66
C ALA A 543 15.64 1.82 -12.04
N LEU A 544 15.46 0.52 -12.27
CA LEU A 544 14.49 -0.34 -11.56
C LEU A 544 15.24 -1.22 -10.57
N TYR A 545 14.80 -1.30 -9.33
CA TYR A 545 15.31 -2.26 -8.33
C TYR A 545 14.21 -3.24 -7.96
N TRP A 546 14.37 -4.52 -8.31
CA TRP A 546 13.27 -5.49 -8.28
C TRP A 546 13.69 -6.82 -7.68
N GLY A 547 12.94 -7.28 -6.68
CA GLY A 547 13.09 -8.60 -6.07
C GLY A 547 12.29 -9.70 -6.77
N ALA A 548 12.79 -10.94 -6.68
CA ALA A 548 12.15 -12.13 -7.23
C ALA A 548 12.23 -13.34 -6.28
N GLY A 549 11.52 -14.41 -6.65
CA GLY A 549 11.69 -15.76 -6.08
C GLY A 549 10.58 -16.22 -5.16
N TYR A 550 9.45 -15.51 -5.13
CA TYR A 550 8.36 -15.80 -4.20
C TYR A 550 7.82 -17.22 -4.39
N GLY A 551 7.72 -17.95 -3.30
CA GLY A 551 7.25 -19.34 -3.29
C GLY A 551 6.53 -19.71 -1.99
N ARG A 552 5.95 -18.72 -1.30
CA ARG A 552 5.39 -18.90 0.04
C ARG A 552 3.93 -19.35 -0.03
N PHE A 553 3.49 -20.10 0.97
CA PHE A 553 2.10 -20.58 1.11
C PHE A 553 1.59 -21.41 -0.07
N ASN A 554 2.50 -22.12 -0.77
CA ASN A 554 2.23 -22.82 -2.03
C ASN A 554 1.75 -21.91 -3.17
N PHE A 555 2.02 -20.60 -3.08
CA PHE A 555 1.82 -19.67 -4.17
C PHE A 555 3.09 -19.58 -5.00
N GLY A 556 2.97 -19.89 -6.30
CA GLY A 556 4.06 -19.73 -7.26
C GLY A 556 5.17 -20.75 -7.14
N THR A 557 6.29 -20.46 -7.79
CA THR A 557 7.51 -21.28 -7.78
C THR A 557 8.63 -20.50 -7.15
N ALA A 558 9.10 -21.04 -6.04
CA ALA A 558 10.32 -20.62 -5.38
C ALA A 558 11.48 -20.63 -6.40
N ALA A 559 12.29 -19.58 -6.38
CA ALA A 559 13.47 -19.55 -7.24
C ALA A 559 14.53 -20.54 -6.75
N THR A 560 15.28 -21.11 -7.68
CA THR A 560 16.53 -21.84 -7.37
C THR A 560 17.64 -20.91 -6.89
N SER A 561 17.52 -19.61 -7.21
CA SER A 561 18.37 -18.52 -6.75
C SER A 561 17.52 -17.27 -6.58
N ASN A 562 17.36 -16.81 -5.34
CA ASN A 562 16.63 -15.58 -5.02
C ASN A 562 17.49 -14.36 -5.30
N GLN A 563 16.91 -13.35 -5.96
CA GLN A 563 17.67 -12.26 -6.53
C GLN A 563 17.01 -10.91 -6.30
N LEU A 564 17.84 -9.93 -5.96
CA LEU A 564 17.57 -8.51 -6.18
C LEU A 564 18.30 -8.09 -7.45
N ILE A 565 17.58 -7.49 -8.40
CA ILE A 565 18.13 -7.10 -9.70
C ILE A 565 17.97 -5.61 -9.89
N LYS A 566 19.04 -4.94 -10.34
CA LYS A 566 18.96 -3.58 -10.89
C LYS A 566 18.87 -3.65 -12.40
N PHE A 567 17.89 -2.96 -12.98
CA PHE A 567 17.80 -2.77 -14.43
C PHE A 567 18.06 -1.32 -14.80
N VAL A 568 18.76 -1.10 -15.92
CA VAL A 568 18.97 0.22 -16.54
C VAL A 568 18.79 0.10 -18.05
N PRO A 569 18.38 1.18 -18.76
CA PRO A 569 18.39 1.19 -20.21
C PRO A 569 19.79 0.95 -20.79
N ASP A 570 19.86 0.36 -21.97
CA ASP A 570 21.13 0.25 -22.68
C ASP A 570 21.57 1.63 -23.19
N SER A 571 22.77 2.09 -22.77
CA SER A 571 23.33 3.38 -23.17
C SER A 571 23.65 3.47 -24.66
N GLY A 572 23.65 2.34 -25.40
CA GLY A 572 23.87 2.29 -26.84
C GLY A 572 22.64 2.53 -27.72
N ALA A 573 21.43 2.60 -27.16
CA ALA A 573 20.18 2.63 -27.92
C ALA A 573 19.56 4.03 -28.09
N ALA A 574 20.17 5.06 -27.50
CA ALA A 574 19.84 6.46 -27.81
C ALA A 574 20.66 6.91 -29.02
N LYS A 575 20.21 6.55 -30.23
CA LYS A 575 20.62 7.19 -31.48
C LYS A 575 19.40 7.54 -32.31
#